data_AF-A0A1Y6HDM9-F1
#
_entry.id   AF-A0A1Y6HDM9-F1
#
_cell.length_a   1.000
_cell.length_b   1.000
_cell.length_c   1.000
_cell.angle_alpha   90.00
_cell.angle_beta   90.00
_cell.angle_gamma   90.00
#
_symmetry.space_group_name_H-M   'P 1'
#
loop_
_entity.id
_entity.type
_entity.pdbx_description
1 polymer ?
#
loop_
_entity_poly.entity_id
_entity_poly.type
_entity_poly.pdbx_seq_one_letter_code
_entity_poly.pdbx_strand_id
1 'polypeptide(L)'
;MTKQTTPARNHFLSCADLIFAAFLATLLCCIPGIASASSPFAGGTSGLSNDIVTILSPVAGIAIIAVAVLCWFGKISWYWFVGIVVGIVLFFGKDQIVSWIRGLFGV
;
A
#
# COMPACT_ATOMS: atom_id res chain seq x y z
N MET A 1 -54.85 16.75 -53.64
CA MET A 1 -54.54 17.40 -52.35
C MET A 1 -54.73 16.36 -51.24
N THR A 2 -53.71 15.53 -51.00
CA THR A 2 -53.77 14.37 -50.10
C THR A 2 -53.16 14.76 -48.75
N LYS A 3 -53.97 14.70 -47.68
CA LYS A 3 -53.55 15.05 -46.32
C LYS A 3 -52.47 14.07 -45.81
N GLN A 4 -51.29 14.58 -45.46
CA GLN A 4 -50.31 13.84 -44.66
C GLN A 4 -50.87 13.72 -43.22
N THR A 5 -51.10 12.50 -42.76
CA THR A 5 -51.30 12.19 -41.35
C THR A 5 -49.94 12.08 -40.68
N THR A 6 -49.56 13.12 -39.93
CA THR A 6 -48.37 13.12 -39.07
C THR A 6 -48.43 11.94 -38.10
N PRO A 7 -47.47 11.00 -38.12
CA PRO A 7 -47.40 9.98 -37.09
C PRO A 7 -47.06 10.67 -35.76
N ALA A 8 -47.89 10.46 -34.75
CA ALA A 8 -47.63 10.88 -33.37
C ALA A 8 -46.38 10.15 -32.86
N ARG A 9 -45.21 10.72 -33.16
CA ARG A 9 -43.91 10.20 -32.79
C ARG A 9 -43.65 10.59 -31.33
N ASN A 10 -43.56 9.56 -30.48
CA ASN A 10 -42.58 9.36 -29.42
C ASN A 10 -42.45 10.32 -28.21
N HIS A 11 -43.54 10.90 -27.68
CA HIS A 11 -43.45 11.60 -26.39
C HIS A 11 -43.36 10.66 -25.18
N PHE A 12 -43.95 9.45 -25.26
CA PHE A 12 -43.94 8.48 -24.14
C PHE A 12 -42.62 7.70 -24.03
N LEU A 13 -41.91 7.49 -25.15
CA LEU A 13 -40.57 6.87 -25.12
C LEU A 13 -39.54 7.82 -24.48
N SER A 14 -39.68 9.14 -24.66
CA SER A 14 -38.70 10.13 -24.18
C SER A 14 -38.62 10.25 -22.66
N CYS A 15 -39.74 10.15 -21.94
CA CYS A 15 -39.71 10.22 -20.47
C CYS A 15 -39.12 8.94 -19.87
N ALA A 16 -39.45 7.77 -20.42
CA ALA A 16 -38.89 6.50 -19.99
C ALA A 16 -37.37 6.44 -20.22
N ASP A 17 -36.90 6.95 -21.36
CA ASP A 17 -35.46 7.05 -21.67
C ASP A 17 -34.72 8.02 -20.74
N LEU A 18 -35.33 9.16 -20.38
CA LEU A 18 -34.74 10.11 -19.44
C LEU A 18 -34.68 9.56 -18.02
N ILE A 19 -35.71 8.85 -17.57
CA ILE A 19 -35.75 8.20 -16.26
C ILE A 19 -34.70 7.08 -16.21
N PHE A 20 -34.59 6.27 -17.27
CA PHE A 20 -33.59 5.23 -17.36
C PHE A 20 -32.16 5.78 -17.38
N ALA A 21 -31.91 6.86 -18.14
CA ALA A 21 -30.62 7.54 -18.17
C ALA A 21 -30.26 8.16 -16.80
N ALA A 22 -31.21 8.78 -16.11
CA ALA A 22 -31.01 9.33 -14.77
C ALA A 22 -30.75 8.23 -13.74
N PHE A 23 -31.45 7.10 -13.84
CA PHE A 23 -31.22 5.94 -12.98
C PHE A 23 -29.85 5.31 -13.20
N LEU A 24 -29.43 5.15 -14.46
CA LEU A 24 -28.11 4.62 -14.83
C LEU A 24 -26.97 5.55 -14.40
N ALA A 25 -27.15 6.87 -14.54
CA ALA A 25 -26.20 7.87 -14.06
C ALA A 25 -26.08 7.87 -12.52
N THR A 26 -27.20 7.73 -11.81
CA THR A 26 -27.21 7.62 -10.35
C THR A 26 -26.56 6.31 -9.89
N LEU A 27 -26.84 5.19 -10.56
CA LEU A 27 -26.20 3.90 -10.30
C LEU A 27 -24.68 4.00 -10.50
N LEU A 28 -24.21 4.61 -11.59
CA LEU A 28 -22.78 4.85 -11.84
C LEU A 28 -22.15 5.77 -10.79
N CYS A 29 -22.86 6.79 -10.32
CA CYS A 29 -22.37 7.71 -9.29
C CYS A 29 -22.33 7.07 -7.89
N CYS A 30 -23.18 6.07 -7.63
CA CYS A 30 -23.24 5.32 -6.37
C CYS A 30 -22.29 4.11 -6.31
N ILE A 31 -21.49 3.85 -7.35
CA ILE A 31 -20.41 2.84 -7.31
C ILE A 31 -19.09 3.58 -7.06
N PRO A 32 -18.66 3.75 -5.79
CA PRO A 32 -17.37 4.31 -5.46
C PRO A 32 -16.28 3.29 -5.83
N GLY A 33 -15.91 3.21 -7.11
CA GLY A 33 -14.92 2.22 -7.55
C GLY A 33 -14.59 2.21 -9.04
N ILE A 34 -15.43 2.77 -9.92
CA ILE A 34 -15.18 2.71 -11.38
C ILE A 34 -14.35 3.88 -11.92
N ALA A 35 -14.00 4.90 -11.11
CA ALA A 35 -13.33 6.11 -11.59
C ALA A 35 -12.03 6.51 -10.87
N SER A 36 -11.40 5.59 -10.15
CA SER A 36 -10.09 5.85 -9.56
C SER A 36 -9.31 4.55 -9.40
N ALA A 37 -8.80 4.04 -10.52
CA ALA A 37 -7.62 3.19 -10.48
C ALA A 37 -6.49 4.06 -9.90
N SER A 38 -6.15 3.86 -8.63
CA SER A 38 -4.98 4.47 -8.03
C SER A 38 -3.78 4.26 -8.95
N SER A 39 -2.95 5.29 -9.17
CA SER A 39 -1.76 5.15 -10.00
C SER A 39 -0.96 3.91 -9.56
N PRO A 40 -0.56 3.01 -10.47
CA PRO A 40 0.24 1.82 -10.12
C PRO A 40 1.60 2.20 -9.51
N PHE A 41 1.97 3.50 -9.54
CA PHE A 41 3.16 4.06 -8.93
C PHE A 41 2.88 4.91 -7.69
N ALA A 42 1.61 5.08 -7.28
CA ALA A 42 1.22 5.86 -6.10
C ALA A 42 1.89 5.34 -4.82
N GLY A 43 2.19 4.03 -4.78
CA GLY A 43 2.92 3.39 -3.68
C GLY A 43 4.40 3.16 -3.94
N GLY A 44 4.97 3.60 -5.08
CA GLY A 44 6.31 3.18 -5.50
C GLY A 44 7.41 3.51 -4.47
N THR A 45 7.39 4.71 -3.89
CA THR A 45 8.38 5.14 -2.90
C THR A 45 8.23 4.41 -1.55
N SER A 46 7.00 4.22 -1.10
CA SER A 46 6.70 3.52 0.15
C SER A 46 6.92 2.01 0.03
N GLY A 47 6.61 1.43 -1.14
CA GLY A 47 6.85 0.03 -1.48
C GLY A 47 8.34 -0.28 -1.44
N LEU A 48 9.17 0.50 -2.15
CA LEU A 48 10.62 0.29 -2.16
C LEU A 48 11.23 0.38 -0.75
N SER A 49 10.79 1.34 0.07
CA SER A 49 11.29 1.50 1.44
C SER A 49 10.95 0.28 2.30
N ASN A 50 9.71 -0.23 2.19
CA ASN A 50 9.29 -1.43 2.89
C ASN A 50 9.98 -2.69 2.37
N ASP A 51 10.19 -2.80 1.06
CA ASP A 51 10.86 -3.93 0.43
C ASP A 51 12.33 -4.00 0.89
N ILE A 52 13.03 -2.85 0.91
CA ILE A 52 14.40 -2.76 1.44
C ILE A 52 14.45 -3.20 2.90
N VAL A 53 13.55 -2.70 3.74
CA VAL A 53 13.51 -3.10 5.16
C VAL A 53 13.22 -4.59 5.31
N THR A 54 12.29 -5.14 4.52
CA THR A 54 11.92 -6.56 4.55
C THR A 54 13.08 -7.46 4.18
N ILE A 55 13.86 -7.08 3.15
CA ILE A 55 15.01 -7.85 2.70
C ILE A 55 16.20 -7.70 3.65
N LEU A 56 16.42 -6.50 4.20
CA LEU A 56 17.61 -6.22 5.01
C LEU A 56 17.46 -6.64 6.48
N SER A 57 16.24 -6.68 7.02
CA SER A 57 15.97 -7.10 8.40
C SER A 57 16.60 -8.45 8.77
N PRO A 58 16.42 -9.54 8.00
CA PRO A 58 17.05 -10.81 8.32
C PRO A 58 18.58 -10.75 8.23
N VAL A 59 19.14 -9.97 7.30
CA VAL A 59 20.60 -9.78 7.17
C VAL A 59 21.17 -9.09 8.40
N ALA A 60 20.49 -8.06 8.91
CA ALA A 60 20.89 -7.36 10.13
C ALA A 60 20.87 -8.29 11.36
N GLY A 61 19.86 -9.15 11.47
CA GLY A 61 19.79 -10.16 12.54
C GLY A 61 20.98 -11.11 12.52
N ILE A 62 21.32 -11.66 11.36
CA ILE A 62 22.48 -12.55 11.19
C ILE A 62 23.79 -11.83 11.52
N ALA A 63 23.94 -10.56 11.10
CA ALA A 63 25.14 -9.77 11.37
C ALA A 63 25.35 -9.54 12.87
N ILE A 64 24.31 -9.20 13.63
CA ILE A 64 24.39 -9.04 15.08
C ILE A 64 24.86 -10.34 15.74
N ILE A 65 24.27 -11.47 15.35
CA ILE A 65 24.63 -12.79 15.92
C ILE A 65 26.09 -13.13 15.63
N ALA A 66 26.52 -12.96 14.38
CA ALA A 66 27.91 -13.23 13.98
C ALA A 66 28.92 -12.39 14.78
N VAL A 67 28.65 -11.09 14.92
CA VAL A 67 29.55 -10.18 15.67
C VAL A 67 29.52 -10.48 17.16
N ALA A 68 28.36 -10.81 17.74
CA ALA A 68 28.26 -11.22 19.14
C ALA A 68 29.11 -12.46 19.42
N VAL A 69 29.06 -13.46 18.54
CA VAL A 69 29.88 -14.67 18.64
C VAL A 69 31.37 -14.34 18.52
N LEU A 70 31.75 -13.47 17.58
CA LEU A 70 33.15 -13.04 17.43
C LEU A 70 33.67 -12.24 18.64
N CYS A 71 32.80 -11.43 19.27
CA CYS A 71 33.13 -10.72 20.51
C CYS A 71 33.32 -11.71 21.67
N TRP A 72 32.52 -12.77 21.72
CA TRP A 72 32.64 -13.80 22.74
C TRP A 72 34.01 -14.50 22.71
N PHE A 73 34.51 -14.80 21.51
CA PHE A 73 35.84 -15.39 21.32
C PHE A 73 36.99 -14.37 21.44
N GLY A 74 36.71 -13.12 21.85
CA GLY A 74 37.70 -12.06 21.98
C GLY A 74 38.36 -11.66 20.66
N LYS A 75 37.76 -12.03 19.52
CA LYS A 75 38.28 -11.68 18.19
C LYS A 75 37.91 -10.25 17.78
N ILE A 76 36.83 -9.71 18.35
CA ILE A 76 36.35 -8.35 18.11
C ILE A 76 36.07 -7.68 19.48
N SER A 77 36.36 -6.38 19.58
CA SER A 77 36.07 -5.59 20.78
C SER A 77 34.57 -5.33 20.92
N TRP A 78 34.09 -5.38 22.17
CA TRP A 78 32.71 -5.03 22.52
C TRP A 78 32.30 -3.61 22.06
N TYR A 79 33.25 -2.69 21.90
CA TYR A 79 32.97 -1.36 21.33
C TYR A 79 32.45 -1.43 19.89
N TRP A 80 32.95 -2.36 19.08
CA TRP A 80 32.46 -2.55 17.71
C TRP A 80 31.06 -3.15 17.69
N PHE A 81 30.75 -4.04 18.62
CA PHE A 81 29.40 -4.57 18.78
C PHE A 81 28.39 -3.46 19.10
N VAL A 82 28.72 -2.58 20.03
CA VAL A 82 27.88 -1.41 20.36
C VAL A 82 27.69 -0.50 19.14
N GLY A 83 28.75 -0.24 18.37
CA GLY A 83 28.67 0.54 17.14
C GLY A 83 27.69 -0.05 16.12
N ILE A 84 27.68 -1.38 15.96
CA ILE A 84 26.75 -2.08 15.06
C ILE A 84 25.31 -1.99 15.56
N VAL A 85 25.08 -2.18 16.87
CA VAL A 85 23.74 -2.05 17.47
C VAL A 85 23.19 -0.65 17.24
N VAL A 86 23.99 0.39 17.50
CA VAL A 86 23.58 1.79 17.27
C VAL A 86 23.32 2.04 15.78
N GLY A 87 24.18 1.54 14.88
CA GLY A 87 24.00 1.68 13.44
C GLY A 87 22.69 1.06 12.95
N ILE A 88 22.30 -0.10 13.48
CA ILE A 88 21.04 -0.78 13.13
C ILE A 88 19.84 0.04 13.62
N VAL A 89 19.88 0.56 14.86
CA VAL A 89 18.80 1.41 15.38
C VAL A 89 18.63 2.68 14.53
N LEU A 90 19.73 3.29 14.09
CA LEU A 90 19.70 4.47 13.22
C LEU A 90 19.24 4.16 11.80
N PHE A 91 19.55 2.97 11.27
CA PHE A 91 19.17 2.57 9.91
C PHE A 91 17.68 2.24 9.79
N PHE A 92 17.16 1.43 10.72
CA PHE A 92 15.77 0.94 10.67
C PHE A 92 14.77 1.87 11.35
N GLY A 93 15.23 2.71 12.27
CA GLY A 93 14.38 3.63 13.03
C GLY A 93 13.50 2.93 14.08
N LYS A 94 12.67 3.74 14.75
CA LYS A 94 11.87 3.32 15.92
C LYS A 94 10.91 2.16 15.62
N ASP A 95 10.13 2.28 14.55
CA ASP A 95 8.97 1.41 14.36
C ASP A 95 9.37 -0.06 14.10
N GLN A 96 10.44 -0.27 13.32
CA GLN A 96 10.95 -1.60 13.03
C GLN A 96 11.54 -2.28 14.28
N ILE A 97 12.34 -1.54 15.07
CA ILE A 97 12.95 -2.07 16.28
C ILE A 97 11.88 -2.42 17.33
N VAL A 98 10.89 -1.54 17.50
CA VAL A 98 9.77 -1.79 18.42
C VAL A 98 8.97 -3.01 17.98
N SER A 99 8.72 -3.18 16.67
CA SER A 99 8.04 -4.36 16.12
C SER A 99 8.77 -5.66 16.44
N TRP A 100 10.10 -5.71 16.34
CA TRP A 100 10.86 -6.90 16.72
C TRP A 100 10.76 -7.22 18.21
N ILE A 101 10.93 -6.22 19.06
CA ILE A 101 10.82 -6.38 20.51
C ILE A 101 9.42 -6.91 20.87
N ARG A 102 8.40 -6.31 20.27
CA ARG A 102 7.00 -6.73 20.39
C ARG A 102 6.77 -8.17 19.93
N GLY A 103 7.37 -8.56 18.80
CA GLY A 103 7.36 -9.94 18.32
C GLY A 103 8.01 -10.92 19.29
N LEU A 104 9.10 -10.54 19.98
CA LEU A 104 9.73 -11.38 21.01
C LEU A 104 8.83 -11.60 22.23
N PHE A 105 7.98 -10.62 22.55
CA PHE A 105 7.03 -10.69 23.66
C PHE A 105 5.62 -11.15 23.24
N GLY A 106 5.38 -11.36 21.94
CA GLY A 106 4.09 -11.78 21.39
C GLY A 106 2.98 -10.73 21.49
N VAL A 107 3.31 -9.43 21.54
CA VAL A 107 2.37 -8.30 21.78
C VAL A 107 2.32 -7.27 20.67
#